data_AF-A0A4Q7KMD4-F1
#
_entry.id   AF-A0A4Q7KMD4-F1
#
_cell.length_a   1.000
_cell.length_b   1.000
_cell.length_c   1.000
_cell.angle_alpha   90.00
_cell.angle_beta   90.00
_cell.angle_gamma   90.00
#
_symmetry.space_group_name_H-M   'P 1'
#
loop_
_entity.id
_entity.type
_entity.pdbx_description
1 polymer ?
#
loop_
_entity_poly.entity_id
_entity_poly.type
_entity_poly.pdbx_seq_one_letter_code
_entity_poly.pdbx_strand_id
1 'polypeptide(L)'
;MTALRDDILLPRPAGPPTVDISAADDFVRMFHRARPRAGDVNTRLARMRTEITATGTYRHTPAELAFGARVALRDSGWCPAHVPWRGLLVRDLRTVSDAAVIARECVRHLRLAAPDGRVRPVVTVFAPDAPGAPGPRILNEQLVRYAGYGDHSGRIATGDRRHGELTETARALGWRSPAGRGWFDQLPLLIETARDGRRAIPLPRDAVREVPLEHPDFPWFVELGLRWHAVPAISNMRLEIGGVTYPCAPFNGVYLGCTIGEDELADERCYGFARVVARRLGLDTSSDRTLWLERATLELNRAVLHSFDAAGVTIEQSPERYAPTGRHPSRPAFRSGLG
;
A
#
# COMPACT_ATOMS: atom_id res chain seq x y z
N MET A 1 2.46 -58.43 -13.24
CA MET A 1 1.65 -57.60 -14.16
C MET A 1 0.85 -56.59 -13.33
N THR A 2 1.22 -55.32 -13.38
CA THR A 2 0.29 -54.16 -13.45
C THR A 2 1.16 -52.96 -13.80
N ALA A 3 0.87 -52.33 -14.93
CA ALA A 3 1.70 -51.35 -15.61
C ALA A 3 1.69 -49.99 -14.89
N LEU A 4 2.87 -49.40 -14.77
CA LEU A 4 3.09 -47.97 -14.61
C LEU A 4 2.58 -47.26 -15.87
N ARG A 5 1.60 -46.37 -15.73
CA ARG A 5 1.32 -45.35 -16.74
C ARG A 5 2.10 -44.10 -16.36
N ASP A 6 3.20 -43.89 -17.08
CA ASP A 6 3.77 -42.56 -17.26
C ASP A 6 2.78 -41.73 -18.07
N ASP A 7 1.85 -41.08 -17.38
CA ASP A 7 1.07 -39.99 -17.98
C ASP A 7 2.03 -38.80 -18.15
N ILE A 8 2.64 -38.74 -19.33
CA ILE A 8 3.27 -37.53 -19.84
C ILE A 8 2.17 -36.47 -19.92
N LEU A 9 2.11 -35.59 -18.93
CA LEU A 9 1.30 -34.38 -18.92
C LEU A 9 1.73 -33.51 -20.11
N LEU A 10 1.06 -33.67 -21.25
CA LEU A 10 1.11 -32.71 -22.34
C LEU A 10 0.60 -31.36 -21.81
N PRO A 11 1.26 -30.24 -22.15
CA PRO A 11 0.77 -28.92 -21.76
C PRO A 11 -0.64 -28.71 -22.33
N ARG A 12 -1.58 -28.38 -21.44
CA ARG A 12 -2.96 -28.05 -21.79
C ARG A 12 -2.93 -26.85 -22.77
N PRO A 13 -3.74 -26.84 -23.85
CA PRO A 13 -3.78 -25.69 -24.75
C PRO A 13 -4.09 -24.43 -23.96
N ALA A 14 -3.30 -23.38 -24.19
CA ALA A 14 -3.47 -22.08 -23.54
C ALA A 14 -4.88 -21.56 -23.87
N GLY A 15 -5.60 -21.09 -22.85
CA GLY A 15 -6.80 -20.29 -23.07
C GLY A 15 -6.48 -19.01 -23.86
N PRO A 16 -7.48 -18.20 -24.22
CA PRO A 16 -7.23 -16.91 -24.86
C PRO A 16 -6.22 -16.07 -24.03
N PRO A 17 -5.38 -15.25 -24.68
CA PRO A 17 -4.33 -14.51 -24.00
C PRO A 17 -4.93 -13.67 -22.87
N THR A 18 -4.38 -13.80 -21.68
CA THR A 18 -4.80 -13.02 -20.50
C THR A 18 -4.29 -11.58 -20.52
N VAL A 19 -3.33 -11.31 -21.40
CA VAL A 19 -2.65 -10.03 -21.55
C VAL A 19 -3.10 -9.35 -22.86
N ASP A 20 -3.45 -8.07 -22.77
CA ASP A 20 -3.68 -7.22 -23.94
C ASP A 20 -2.35 -6.97 -24.68
N ILE A 21 -2.23 -7.54 -25.88
CA ILE A 21 -1.03 -7.42 -26.74
C ILE A 21 -0.74 -5.97 -27.09
N SER A 22 -1.78 -5.14 -27.27
CA SER A 22 -1.61 -3.72 -27.59
C SER A 22 -0.95 -2.98 -26.42
N ALA A 23 -1.45 -3.21 -25.20
CA ALA A 23 -0.85 -2.65 -23.99
C ALA A 23 0.59 -3.13 -23.78
N ALA A 24 0.89 -4.38 -24.09
CA ALA A 24 2.23 -4.95 -23.99
C ALA A 24 3.20 -4.32 -25.01
N ASP A 25 2.79 -4.19 -26.28
CA ASP A 25 3.55 -3.54 -27.34
C ASP A 25 3.84 -2.07 -27.00
N ASP A 26 2.82 -1.33 -26.56
CA ASP A 26 2.93 0.07 -26.15
C ASP A 26 3.94 0.26 -25.02
N PHE A 27 3.87 -0.59 -24.00
CA PHE A 27 4.78 -0.54 -22.86
C PHE A 27 6.23 -0.81 -23.28
N VAL A 28 6.49 -1.86 -24.07
CA VAL A 28 7.84 -2.18 -24.55
C VAL A 28 8.41 -1.03 -25.38
N ARG A 29 7.60 -0.45 -26.29
CA ARG A 29 8.01 0.74 -27.06
C ARG A 29 8.29 1.94 -26.16
N MET A 30 7.47 2.17 -25.14
CA MET A 30 7.68 3.24 -24.16
C MET A 30 9.01 3.05 -23.41
N PHE A 31 9.34 1.82 -22.99
CA PHE A 31 10.61 1.49 -22.34
C PHE A 31 11.81 1.75 -23.27
N HIS A 32 11.78 1.26 -24.52
CA HIS A 32 12.89 1.46 -25.46
C HIS A 32 13.07 2.94 -25.86
N ARG A 33 12.00 3.72 -25.97
CA ARG A 33 12.10 5.19 -26.16
C ARG A 33 12.81 5.86 -24.98
N ALA A 34 12.50 5.44 -23.75
CA ALA A 34 13.12 5.97 -22.54
C ALA A 34 14.55 5.44 -22.30
N ARG A 35 14.90 4.30 -22.90
CA ARG A 35 16.19 3.62 -22.80
C ARG A 35 16.68 3.16 -24.19
N PRO A 36 17.16 4.07 -25.06
CA PRO A 36 17.57 3.71 -26.43
C PRO A 36 18.72 2.68 -26.49
N ARG A 37 19.50 2.54 -25.41
CA ARG A 37 20.60 1.57 -25.28
C ARG A 37 20.15 0.18 -24.80
N ALA A 38 18.84 -0.07 -24.67
CA ALA A 38 18.31 -1.37 -24.23
C ALA A 38 18.33 -2.45 -25.32
N GLY A 39 18.85 -2.15 -26.51
CA GLY A 39 18.88 -3.03 -27.67
C GLY A 39 17.72 -2.78 -28.65
N ASP A 40 17.58 -3.66 -29.62
CA ASP A 40 16.56 -3.55 -30.66
C ASP A 40 15.15 -3.86 -30.12
N VAL A 41 14.25 -2.90 -30.29
CA VAL A 41 12.86 -2.99 -29.85
C VAL A 41 12.09 -4.07 -30.61
N ASN A 42 12.37 -4.27 -31.91
CA ASN A 42 11.63 -5.24 -32.72
C ASN A 42 11.94 -6.68 -32.28
N THR A 43 13.20 -6.96 -31.98
CA THR A 43 13.62 -8.23 -31.37
C THR A 43 12.90 -8.49 -30.04
N ARG A 44 12.80 -7.48 -29.17
CA ARG A 44 12.09 -7.62 -27.88
C ARG A 44 10.60 -7.86 -28.07
N LEU A 45 9.94 -7.14 -28.98
CA LEU A 45 8.52 -7.29 -29.31
C LEU A 45 8.23 -8.68 -29.89
N ALA A 46 9.07 -9.19 -30.79
CA ALA A 46 8.92 -10.53 -31.34
C ALA A 46 8.97 -11.59 -30.24
N ARG A 47 9.98 -11.52 -29.35
CA ARG A 47 10.09 -12.43 -28.19
C ARG A 47 8.88 -12.35 -27.27
N MET A 48 8.42 -11.14 -26.95
CA MET A 48 7.25 -10.92 -26.11
C MET A 48 6.00 -11.60 -26.70
N ARG A 49 5.74 -11.39 -28.00
CA ARG A 49 4.59 -11.99 -28.69
C ARG A 49 4.68 -13.53 -28.69
N THR A 50 5.88 -14.09 -28.94
CA THR A 50 6.10 -15.54 -28.82
C THR A 50 5.80 -16.07 -27.41
N GLU A 51 6.24 -15.37 -26.36
CA GLU A 51 5.93 -15.74 -24.96
C GLU A 51 4.41 -15.71 -24.70
N ILE A 52 3.70 -14.67 -25.18
CA ILE A 52 2.24 -14.54 -25.04
C ILE A 52 1.52 -15.68 -25.76
N THR A 53 1.89 -15.99 -27.00
CA THR A 53 1.29 -17.10 -27.75
C THR A 53 1.51 -18.44 -27.05
N ALA A 54 2.70 -18.66 -26.48
CA ALA A 54 3.05 -19.93 -25.84
C ALA A 54 2.44 -20.12 -24.45
N THR A 55 2.31 -19.04 -23.67
CA THR A 55 2.01 -19.13 -22.23
C THR A 55 0.78 -18.33 -21.79
N GLY A 56 0.19 -17.52 -22.68
CA GLY A 56 -0.92 -16.62 -22.38
C GLY A 56 -0.51 -15.32 -21.68
N THR A 57 0.79 -15.12 -21.39
CA THR A 57 1.38 -13.93 -20.78
C THR A 57 2.86 -13.75 -21.21
N TYR A 58 3.58 -12.76 -20.68
CA TYR A 58 5.03 -12.60 -20.88
C TYR A 58 5.71 -12.13 -19.61
N ARG A 59 7.04 -12.25 -19.57
CA ARG A 59 7.82 -11.80 -18.42
C ARG A 59 8.59 -10.52 -18.73
N HIS A 60 8.43 -9.52 -17.88
CA HIS A 60 9.28 -8.33 -17.88
C HIS A 60 10.72 -8.68 -17.51
N THR A 61 11.69 -8.04 -18.16
CA THR A 61 13.07 -7.99 -17.66
C THR A 61 13.11 -7.19 -16.33
N PRO A 62 14.16 -7.34 -15.50
CA PRO A 62 14.30 -6.51 -14.29
C PRO A 62 14.30 -5.00 -14.60
N ALA A 63 14.87 -4.60 -15.74
CA ALA A 63 14.91 -3.20 -16.16
C ALA A 63 13.53 -2.69 -16.59
N GLU A 64 12.76 -3.50 -17.32
CA GLU A 64 11.37 -3.20 -17.69
C GLU A 64 10.50 -3.06 -16.44
N LEU A 65 10.58 -4.01 -15.50
CA LEU A 65 9.82 -3.96 -14.25
C LEU A 65 10.14 -2.69 -13.46
N ALA A 66 11.42 -2.40 -13.26
CA ALA A 66 11.85 -1.21 -12.54
C ALA A 66 11.38 0.08 -13.23
N PHE A 67 11.37 0.12 -14.56
CA PHE A 67 10.84 1.26 -15.30
C PHE A 67 9.32 1.40 -15.14
N GLY A 68 8.56 0.31 -15.33
CA GLY A 68 7.11 0.31 -15.20
C GLY A 68 6.63 0.69 -13.80
N ALA A 69 7.22 0.11 -12.75
CA ALA A 69 6.90 0.44 -11.36
C ALA A 69 7.16 1.92 -11.03
N ARG A 70 8.27 2.48 -11.52
CA ARG A 70 8.62 3.90 -11.34
C ARG A 70 7.67 4.84 -12.08
N VAL A 71 7.27 4.49 -13.31
CA VAL A 71 6.27 5.25 -14.07
C VAL A 71 4.92 5.18 -13.36
N ALA A 72 4.50 4.00 -12.92
CA ALA A 72 3.24 3.83 -12.20
C ALA A 72 3.19 4.68 -10.92
N LEU A 73 4.26 4.66 -10.11
CA LEU A 73 4.31 5.45 -8.87
C LEU A 73 4.32 6.96 -9.16
N ARG A 74 5.08 7.42 -10.16
CA ARG A 74 5.08 8.83 -10.60
C ARG A 74 3.67 9.31 -10.98
N ASP A 75 2.93 8.48 -11.71
CA ASP A 75 1.60 8.84 -12.24
C ASP A 75 0.45 8.55 -11.25
N SER A 76 0.76 7.97 -10.09
CA SER A 76 -0.23 7.48 -9.12
C SER A 76 -0.86 8.57 -8.24
N GLY A 77 -0.24 9.76 -8.17
CA GLY A 77 -0.65 10.82 -7.25
C GLY A 77 -0.25 10.60 -5.79
N TRP A 78 0.48 9.53 -5.47
CA TRP A 78 0.95 9.23 -4.11
C TRP A 78 2.37 9.73 -3.81
N CYS A 79 3.06 10.28 -4.81
CA CYS A 79 4.43 10.76 -4.66
C CYS A 79 4.51 12.25 -5.01
N PRO A 80 5.16 13.08 -4.16
CA PRO A 80 5.39 14.48 -4.50
C PRO A 80 6.21 14.63 -5.79
N ALA A 81 5.86 15.62 -6.62
CA ALA A 81 6.46 15.86 -7.93
C ALA A 81 7.96 16.17 -7.87
N HIS A 82 8.45 16.68 -6.74
CA HIS A 82 9.87 16.99 -6.53
C HIS A 82 10.71 15.74 -6.20
N VAL A 83 10.09 14.60 -5.86
CA VAL A 83 10.84 13.38 -5.56
C VAL A 83 11.35 12.78 -6.88
N PRO A 84 12.66 12.53 -7.02
CA PRO A 84 13.23 12.05 -8.27
C PRO A 84 12.76 10.62 -8.57
N TRP A 85 11.70 10.50 -9.36
CA TRP A 85 11.03 9.22 -9.66
C TRP A 85 11.96 8.16 -10.28
N ARG A 86 13.04 8.58 -10.96
CA ARG A 86 14.06 7.68 -11.52
C ARG A 86 14.95 7.03 -10.45
N GLY A 87 15.10 7.67 -9.30
CA GLY A 87 15.91 7.21 -8.18
C GLY A 87 15.15 6.33 -7.18
N LEU A 88 13.84 6.12 -7.38
CA LEU A 88 13.04 5.29 -6.49
C LEU A 88 13.54 3.85 -6.47
N LEU A 89 13.54 3.26 -5.28
CA LEU A 89 13.96 1.88 -5.07
C LEU A 89 12.83 0.95 -5.51
N VAL A 90 13.11 0.10 -6.51
CA VAL A 90 12.22 -0.98 -6.91
C VAL A 90 12.85 -2.30 -6.51
N ARG A 91 12.13 -3.09 -5.71
CA ARG A 91 12.54 -4.42 -5.26
C ARG A 91 11.81 -5.47 -6.08
N ASP A 92 12.55 -6.22 -6.88
CA ASP A 92 12.02 -7.33 -7.68
C ASP A 92 12.03 -8.61 -6.84
N LEU A 93 10.86 -9.00 -6.34
CA LEU A 93 10.63 -10.21 -5.54
C LEU A 93 9.63 -11.14 -6.21
N ARG A 94 9.58 -11.14 -7.55
CA ARG A 94 8.61 -11.92 -8.34
C ARG A 94 8.73 -13.44 -8.18
N THR A 95 9.79 -13.93 -7.55
CA THR A 95 10.00 -15.35 -7.25
C THR A 95 9.55 -15.76 -5.85
N VAL A 96 9.10 -14.81 -5.02
CA VAL A 96 8.67 -15.07 -3.65
C VAL A 96 7.18 -15.44 -3.65
N SER A 97 6.85 -16.59 -3.06
CA SER A 97 5.48 -17.14 -3.00
C SER A 97 5.01 -17.56 -1.61
N ASP A 98 5.91 -17.55 -0.62
CA ASP A 98 5.66 -17.96 0.76
C ASP A 98 5.17 -16.77 1.59
N ALA A 99 4.06 -16.94 2.30
CA ALA A 99 3.42 -15.87 3.06
C ALA A 99 4.37 -15.28 4.13
N ALA A 100 5.17 -16.11 4.80
CA ALA A 100 6.11 -15.65 5.81
C ALA A 100 7.31 -14.92 5.19
N VAL A 101 7.79 -15.35 4.02
CA VAL A 101 8.81 -14.60 3.28
C VAL A 101 8.25 -13.24 2.85
N ILE A 102 7.02 -13.18 2.31
CA ILE A 102 6.38 -11.92 1.91
C ILE A 102 6.29 -10.96 3.10
N ALA A 103 5.82 -11.42 4.25
CA ALA A 103 5.76 -10.60 5.47
C ALA A 103 7.13 -10.04 5.87
N ARG A 104 8.19 -10.88 5.85
CA ARG A 104 9.56 -10.41 6.13
C ARG A 104 10.04 -9.37 5.12
N GLU A 105 9.70 -9.53 3.85
CA GLU A 105 10.08 -8.58 2.82
C GLU A 105 9.27 -7.27 2.90
N CYS A 106 8.04 -7.30 3.41
CA CYS A 106 7.26 -6.12 3.81
C CYS A 106 7.88 -5.40 5.01
N VAL A 107 8.36 -6.12 6.04
CA VAL A 107 9.14 -5.53 7.14
C VAL A 107 10.38 -4.83 6.62
N ARG A 108 11.11 -5.48 5.70
CA ARG A 108 12.26 -4.87 5.04
C ARG A 108 11.88 -3.65 4.19
N HIS A 109 10.66 -3.60 3.64
CA HIS A 109 10.17 -2.42 2.92
C HIS A 109 10.08 -1.21 3.87
N LEU A 110 9.43 -1.38 5.02
CA LEU A 110 9.27 -0.33 6.02
C LEU A 110 10.63 0.22 6.50
N ARG A 111 11.57 -0.69 6.80
CA ARG A 111 12.93 -0.32 7.22
C ARG A 111 13.73 0.43 6.15
N LEU A 112 13.56 0.07 4.88
CA LEU A 112 14.22 0.76 3.76
C LEU A 112 13.55 2.10 3.43
N ALA A 113 12.26 2.23 3.70
CA ALA A 113 11.50 3.44 3.40
C ALA A 113 11.85 4.59 4.36
N ALA A 114 12.23 4.32 5.62
CA ALA A 114 12.55 5.37 6.58
C ALA A 114 13.71 4.97 7.53
N PRO A 115 14.93 4.69 7.01
CA PRO A 115 16.06 4.21 7.83
C PRO A 115 16.50 5.21 8.90
N ASP A 116 16.32 6.50 8.66
CA ASP A 116 16.71 7.63 9.51
C ASP A 116 15.53 8.55 9.86
N GLY A 117 14.30 8.20 9.43
CA GLY A 117 13.11 9.06 9.52
C GLY A 117 12.82 9.86 8.26
N ARG A 118 13.78 9.98 7.35
CA ARG A 118 13.53 10.58 6.04
C ARG A 118 12.83 9.55 5.17
N VAL A 119 11.53 9.74 4.96
CA VAL A 119 10.71 8.81 4.19
C VAL A 119 11.10 8.91 2.72
N ARG A 120 11.44 7.77 2.12
CA ARG A 120 11.82 7.62 0.71
C ARG A 120 10.83 6.68 0.05
N PRO A 121 10.38 6.96 -1.19
CA PRO A 121 9.47 6.05 -1.86
C PRO A 121 10.18 4.76 -2.28
N VAL A 122 9.55 3.64 -1.94
CA VAL A 122 9.96 2.28 -2.29
C VAL A 122 8.78 1.58 -2.97
N VAL A 123 9.06 0.71 -3.93
CA VAL A 123 8.09 -0.24 -4.48
C VAL A 123 8.65 -1.65 -4.34
N THR A 124 7.91 -2.55 -3.70
CA THR A 124 8.23 -3.98 -3.67
C THR A 124 7.26 -4.72 -4.56
N VAL A 125 7.73 -5.43 -5.57
CA VAL A 125 6.88 -6.16 -6.51
C VAL A 125 7.01 -7.67 -6.31
N PHE A 126 5.93 -8.32 -5.91
CA PHE A 126 5.85 -9.78 -5.78
C PHE A 126 5.38 -10.44 -7.10
N ALA A 127 5.12 -11.74 -7.08
CA ALA A 127 4.76 -12.50 -8.28
C ALA A 127 3.49 -11.93 -8.98
N PRO A 128 3.46 -11.89 -10.32
CA PRO A 128 2.27 -11.50 -11.07
C PRO A 128 1.18 -12.58 -11.01
N ASP A 129 -0.04 -12.21 -11.38
CA ASP A 129 -1.05 -13.18 -11.80
C ASP A 129 -0.60 -13.85 -13.10
N ALA A 130 -0.71 -15.18 -13.19
CA ALA A 130 -0.47 -15.96 -14.40
C ALA A 130 -1.69 -16.84 -14.71
N PRO A 131 -1.85 -17.31 -15.97
CA PRO A 131 -2.95 -18.21 -16.33
C PRO A 131 -3.02 -19.44 -15.41
N GLY A 132 -4.10 -19.55 -14.64
CA GLY A 132 -4.32 -20.66 -13.69
C GLY A 132 -3.50 -20.59 -12.39
N ALA A 133 -2.70 -19.55 -12.19
CA ALA A 133 -1.86 -19.38 -11.00
C ALA A 133 -1.92 -17.92 -10.48
N PRO A 134 -2.79 -17.61 -9.51
CA PRO A 134 -2.89 -16.27 -8.95
C PRO A 134 -1.62 -15.90 -8.17
N GLY A 135 -1.22 -14.63 -8.28
CA GLY A 135 -0.16 -14.07 -7.46
C GLY A 135 -0.61 -13.84 -6.01
N PRO A 136 0.33 -13.55 -5.10
CA PRO A 136 0.01 -13.27 -3.71
C PRO A 136 -0.81 -11.97 -3.57
N ARG A 137 -1.55 -11.84 -2.46
CA ARG A 137 -2.33 -10.64 -2.10
C ARG A 137 -2.09 -10.26 -0.65
N ILE A 138 -2.08 -8.97 -0.37
CA ILE A 138 -2.17 -8.42 0.99
C ILE A 138 -3.53 -7.74 1.10
N LEU A 139 -4.32 -8.15 2.09
CA LEU A 139 -5.67 -7.61 2.28
C LEU A 139 -5.65 -6.26 2.99
N ASN A 140 -4.62 -5.98 3.78
CA ASN A 140 -4.45 -4.68 4.43
C ASN A 140 -4.32 -3.59 3.37
N GLU A 141 -5.04 -2.48 3.56
CA GLU A 141 -4.94 -1.32 2.69
C GLU A 141 -3.53 -0.74 2.68
N GLN A 142 -2.92 -0.70 3.87
CA GLN A 142 -1.53 -0.33 4.07
C GLN A 142 -0.82 -1.39 4.92
N LEU A 143 0.50 -1.50 4.79
CA LEU A 143 1.31 -2.44 5.56
C LEU A 143 1.17 -2.22 7.06
N VAL A 144 1.01 -0.96 7.49
CA VAL A 144 0.76 -0.60 8.88
C VAL A 144 -0.63 -0.01 8.97
N ARG A 145 -1.49 -0.62 9.77
CA ARG A 145 -2.82 -0.12 10.17
C ARG A 145 -3.11 -0.57 11.59
N TYR A 146 -4.05 0.09 12.23
CA TYR A 146 -4.45 -0.19 13.61
C TYR A 146 -5.80 -0.89 13.66
N ALA A 147 -5.97 -1.72 14.67
CA ALA A 147 -7.17 -2.49 14.89
C ALA A 147 -8.35 -1.61 15.33
N GLY A 148 -9.56 -2.08 15.08
CA GLY A 148 -10.82 -1.51 15.56
C GLY A 148 -11.62 -2.57 16.29
N TYR A 149 -12.03 -2.29 17.53
CA TYR A 149 -12.74 -3.25 18.38
C TYR A 149 -14.21 -2.84 18.59
N GLY A 150 -15.11 -3.58 17.94
CA GLY A 150 -16.56 -3.53 18.13
C GLY A 150 -17.03 -4.23 19.40
N ASP A 151 -18.14 -3.76 19.97
CA ASP A 151 -19.03 -4.63 20.75
C ASP A 151 -19.98 -5.43 19.82
N HIS A 152 -20.70 -6.40 20.38
CA HIS A 152 -21.67 -7.23 19.65
C HIS A 152 -22.89 -6.43 19.15
N SER A 153 -22.98 -5.13 19.45
CA SER A 153 -24.03 -4.22 18.97
C SER A 153 -23.59 -3.39 17.76
N GLY A 154 -22.38 -3.60 17.25
CA GLY A 154 -21.82 -2.86 16.10
C GLY A 154 -21.28 -1.48 16.47
N ARG A 155 -21.17 -1.15 17.76
CA ARG A 155 -20.59 0.11 18.23
C ARG A 155 -19.13 -0.13 18.61
N ILE A 156 -18.21 0.52 17.92
CA ILE A 156 -16.76 0.37 18.17
C ILE A 156 -16.35 1.24 19.35
N ALA A 157 -15.84 0.59 20.40
CA ALA A 157 -15.48 1.23 21.66
C ALA A 157 -14.01 1.70 21.69
N THR A 158 -13.13 1.16 20.85
CA THR A 158 -11.69 1.51 20.83
C THR A 158 -11.04 1.19 19.49
N GLY A 159 -10.12 2.04 19.01
CA GLY A 159 -9.34 1.84 17.79
C GLY A 159 -9.93 2.49 16.53
N ASP A 160 -9.43 2.11 15.35
CA ASP A 160 -9.91 2.63 14.06
C ASP A 160 -11.17 1.90 13.62
N ARG A 161 -12.30 2.63 13.56
CA ARG A 161 -13.60 2.04 13.24
C ARG A 161 -13.68 1.38 11.87
N ARG A 162 -12.93 1.87 10.87
CA ARG A 162 -12.94 1.29 9.51
C ARG A 162 -12.34 -0.12 9.47
N HIS A 163 -11.47 -0.45 10.42
CA HIS A 163 -10.76 -1.72 10.41
C HIS A 163 -11.45 -2.81 11.25
N GLY A 164 -12.70 -2.62 11.68
CA GLY A 164 -13.43 -3.62 12.47
C GLY A 164 -13.49 -5.01 11.81
N GLU A 165 -13.91 -5.08 10.54
CA GLU A 165 -13.99 -6.34 9.80
C GLU A 165 -12.61 -6.98 9.56
N LEU A 166 -11.59 -6.16 9.26
CA LEU A 166 -10.23 -6.62 9.07
C LEU A 166 -9.65 -7.18 10.38
N THR A 167 -9.97 -6.53 11.51
CA THR A 167 -9.60 -6.96 12.87
C THR A 167 -10.21 -8.31 13.21
N GLU A 168 -11.51 -8.49 12.97
CA GLU A 168 -12.17 -9.78 13.23
C GLU A 168 -11.67 -10.88 12.28
N THR A 169 -11.37 -10.56 11.01
CA THR A 169 -10.73 -11.49 10.09
C THR A 169 -9.37 -11.94 10.61
N ALA A 170 -8.54 -11.01 11.11
CA ALA A 170 -7.25 -11.34 11.71
C ALA A 170 -7.40 -12.27 12.93
N ARG A 171 -8.37 -11.99 13.80
CA ARG A 171 -8.67 -12.81 14.98
C ARG A 171 -9.13 -14.22 14.61
N ALA A 172 -9.98 -14.34 13.59
CA ALA A 172 -10.42 -15.64 13.06
C ALA A 172 -9.26 -16.47 12.48
N LEU A 173 -8.23 -15.81 11.96
CA LEU A 173 -6.99 -16.43 11.49
C LEU A 173 -5.96 -16.72 12.60
N GLY A 174 -6.35 -16.55 13.87
CA GLY A 174 -5.54 -16.89 15.04
C GLY A 174 -4.69 -15.75 15.60
N TRP A 175 -4.82 -14.52 15.08
CA TRP A 175 -4.18 -13.37 15.70
C TRP A 175 -4.81 -13.06 17.06
N ARG A 176 -3.97 -12.85 18.08
CA ARG A 176 -4.39 -12.48 19.43
C ARG A 176 -4.13 -10.99 19.62
N SER A 177 -5.18 -10.22 19.88
CA SER A 177 -5.01 -8.82 20.22
C SER A 177 -4.28 -8.64 21.55
N PRO A 178 -3.60 -7.50 21.77
CA PRO A 178 -2.97 -7.20 23.05
C PRO A 178 -3.97 -7.27 24.23
N ALA A 179 -3.49 -7.68 25.41
CA ALA A 179 -4.33 -7.86 26.60
C ALA A 179 -4.95 -6.52 27.09
N GLY A 180 -4.20 -5.42 27.00
CA GLY A 180 -4.71 -4.07 27.17
C GLY A 180 -4.95 -3.44 25.81
N ARG A 181 -6.17 -3.55 25.28
CA ARG A 181 -6.53 -3.01 23.97
C ARG A 181 -6.38 -1.49 23.96
N GLY A 182 -5.57 -0.99 23.03
CA GLY A 182 -5.31 0.43 22.86
C GLY A 182 -5.96 1.00 21.60
N TRP A 183 -5.92 2.33 21.49
CA TRP A 183 -6.35 3.05 20.28
C TRP A 183 -5.48 2.75 19.05
N PHE A 184 -4.24 2.31 19.26
CA PHE A 184 -3.24 2.12 18.21
C PHE A 184 -2.62 0.72 18.27
N ASP A 185 -3.47 -0.30 18.42
CA ASP A 185 -3.03 -1.69 18.36
C ASP A 185 -2.74 -2.08 16.91
N GLN A 186 -1.47 -2.32 16.58
CA GLN A 186 -1.04 -2.67 15.24
C GLN A 186 -1.65 -4.00 14.76
N LEU A 187 -2.26 -3.98 13.56
CA LEU A 187 -2.76 -5.18 12.90
C LEU A 187 -1.64 -6.05 12.31
N PRO A 188 -1.82 -7.37 12.25
CA PRO A 188 -0.95 -8.24 11.47
C PRO A 188 -1.17 -8.00 9.97
N LEU A 189 -0.21 -8.45 9.15
CA LEU A 189 -0.43 -8.57 7.71
C LEU A 189 -1.31 -9.79 7.43
N LEU A 190 -2.42 -9.56 6.74
CA LEU A 190 -3.27 -10.59 6.17
C LEU A 190 -2.81 -10.89 4.76
N ILE A 191 -2.08 -11.99 4.61
CA ILE A 191 -1.44 -12.38 3.36
C ILE A 191 -2.13 -13.62 2.83
N GLU A 192 -2.49 -13.60 1.55
CA GLU A 192 -3.06 -14.74 0.85
C GLU A 192 -2.11 -15.17 -0.28
N THR A 193 -1.74 -16.45 -0.28
CA THR A 193 -0.91 -17.06 -1.32
C THR A 193 -1.55 -18.38 -1.78
N ALA A 194 -1.28 -18.79 -3.02
CA ALA A 194 -1.73 -20.10 -3.52
C ALA A 194 -1.17 -21.27 -2.68
N ARG A 195 -0.02 -21.07 -2.03
CA ARG A 195 0.68 -22.09 -1.24
C ARG A 195 0.12 -22.22 0.18
N ASP A 196 -0.08 -21.10 0.86
CA ASP A 196 -0.30 -21.07 2.32
C ASP A 196 -1.74 -20.76 2.71
N GLY A 197 -2.58 -20.43 1.71
CA GLY A 197 -3.90 -19.84 1.93
C GLY A 197 -3.77 -18.47 2.58
N ARG A 198 -4.82 -18.06 3.29
CA ARG A 198 -4.82 -16.80 4.04
C ARG A 198 -4.18 -16.97 5.41
N ARG A 199 -3.24 -16.09 5.75
CA ARG A 199 -2.49 -16.09 7.02
C ARG A 199 -2.45 -14.70 7.63
N ALA A 200 -2.59 -14.62 8.96
CA ALA A 200 -2.33 -13.41 9.73
C ALA A 200 -0.91 -13.47 10.32
N ILE A 201 -0.01 -12.61 9.86
CA ILE A 201 1.39 -12.60 10.26
C ILE A 201 1.71 -11.28 10.98
N PRO A 202 2.00 -11.31 12.29
CA PRO A 202 2.35 -10.12 13.05
C PRO A 202 3.59 -9.41 12.48
N LEU A 203 3.53 -8.09 12.47
CA LEU A 203 4.67 -7.25 12.16
C LEU A 203 5.47 -6.97 13.45
N PRO A 204 6.81 -7.02 13.40
CA PRO A 204 7.65 -6.58 14.51
C PRO A 204 7.42 -5.09 14.82
N ARG A 205 7.23 -4.74 16.09
CA ARG A 205 6.99 -3.35 16.52
C ARG A 205 8.16 -2.43 16.18
N ASP A 206 9.40 -2.92 16.22
CA ASP A 206 10.61 -2.17 15.86
C ASP A 206 10.70 -1.85 14.35
N ALA A 207 9.91 -2.51 13.51
CA ALA A 207 9.82 -2.19 12.09
C ALA A 207 8.92 -0.98 11.80
N VAL A 208 8.11 -0.56 12.78
CA VAL A 208 7.16 0.55 12.64
C VAL A 208 7.62 1.72 13.49
N ARG A 209 8.10 2.76 12.82
CA ARG A 209 8.34 4.04 13.47
C ARG A 209 7.00 4.77 13.64
N GLU A 210 6.59 4.97 14.88
CA GLU A 210 5.44 5.81 15.23
C GLU A 210 5.92 7.18 15.74
N VAL A 211 5.15 8.22 15.44
CA VAL A 211 5.33 9.57 15.94
C VAL A 211 4.21 9.82 16.95
N PRO A 212 4.52 9.95 18.26
CA PRO A 212 3.59 10.47 19.26
C PRO A 212 3.19 11.89 18.88
N LEU A 213 1.90 12.24 19.05
CA LEU A 213 1.41 13.55 18.66
C LEU A 213 1.30 14.50 19.86
N GLU A 214 1.84 15.69 19.68
CA GLU A 214 1.76 16.83 20.59
C GLU A 214 1.32 18.08 19.81
N HIS A 215 0.84 19.10 20.54
CA HIS A 215 0.35 20.33 19.94
C HIS A 215 1.22 21.52 20.37
N PRO A 216 1.61 22.43 19.45
CA PRO A 216 2.50 23.54 19.77
C PRO A 216 1.92 24.51 20.82
N ASP A 217 0.60 24.71 20.80
CA ASP A 217 -0.07 25.66 21.70
C ASP A 217 -0.90 25.01 22.82
N PHE A 218 -1.08 23.68 22.80
CA PHE A 218 -2.03 22.98 23.69
C PHE A 218 -1.34 21.84 24.43
N PRO A 219 -0.73 22.11 25.61
CA PRO A 219 0.00 21.10 26.38
C PRO A 219 -0.83 19.87 26.74
N TRP A 220 -2.14 20.03 26.93
CA TRP A 220 -3.05 18.92 27.24
C TRP A 220 -3.18 17.89 26.11
N PHE A 221 -2.74 18.20 24.89
CA PHE A 221 -2.89 17.32 23.73
C PHE A 221 -2.17 15.99 23.91
N VAL A 222 -1.02 15.98 24.60
CA VAL A 222 -0.25 14.75 24.87
C VAL A 222 -1.03 13.74 25.72
N GLU A 223 -1.99 14.20 26.53
CA GLU A 223 -2.88 13.35 27.34
C GLU A 223 -3.82 12.49 26.47
N LEU A 224 -4.05 12.88 25.21
CA LEU A 224 -4.85 12.09 24.28
C LEU A 224 -4.15 10.79 23.85
N GLY A 225 -2.82 10.71 24.03
CA GLY A 225 -2.03 9.52 23.69
C GLY A 225 -2.04 9.16 22.20
N LEU A 226 -2.32 10.14 21.33
CA LEU A 226 -2.37 9.94 19.88
C LEU A 226 -0.97 9.65 19.33
N ARG A 227 -0.92 8.80 18.31
CA ARG A 227 0.30 8.50 17.56
C ARG A 227 -0.03 8.10 16.14
N TRP A 228 0.94 8.21 15.24
CA TRP A 228 0.76 7.73 13.88
C TRP A 228 2.04 7.13 13.30
N HIS A 229 1.92 6.16 12.39
CA HIS A 229 3.10 5.54 11.77
C HIS A 229 3.69 6.48 10.71
N ALA A 230 5.02 6.45 10.55
CA ALA A 230 5.74 7.38 9.69
C ALA A 230 5.60 7.08 8.18
N VAL A 231 5.40 5.82 7.81
CA VAL A 231 5.45 5.38 6.40
C VAL A 231 4.04 5.00 5.90
N PRO A 232 3.48 5.73 4.90
CA PRO A 232 2.21 5.38 4.26
C PRO A 232 2.42 4.33 3.17
N ALA A 233 2.64 3.06 3.56
CA ALA A 233 2.91 1.98 2.60
C ALA A 233 1.62 1.27 2.16
N ILE A 234 1.05 1.66 1.02
CA ILE A 234 -0.13 1.05 0.40
C ILE A 234 0.18 -0.36 -0.07
N SER A 235 -0.71 -1.33 0.17
CA SER A 235 -0.46 -2.75 -0.10
C SER A 235 -1.58 -3.53 -0.80
N ASN A 236 -2.79 -2.99 -0.88
CA ASN A 236 -3.94 -3.66 -1.51
C ASN A 236 -4.20 -3.27 -2.99
N MET A 237 -3.34 -2.43 -3.57
CA MET A 237 -3.45 -2.04 -4.98
C MET A 237 -2.69 -3.00 -5.89
N ARG A 238 -3.24 -3.22 -7.08
CA ARG A 238 -2.61 -4.02 -8.14
C ARG A 238 -1.76 -3.10 -9.02
N LEU A 239 -0.52 -3.47 -9.27
CA LEU A 239 0.35 -2.79 -10.22
C LEU A 239 0.16 -3.42 -11.59
N GLU A 240 -0.34 -2.67 -12.56
CA GLU A 240 -0.43 -3.10 -13.95
C GLU A 240 0.73 -2.51 -14.75
N ILE A 241 1.44 -3.36 -15.53
CA ILE A 241 2.52 -2.94 -16.41
C ILE A 241 2.35 -3.71 -17.72
N GLY A 242 2.09 -3.00 -18.83
CA GLY A 242 2.03 -3.60 -20.17
C GLY A 242 1.11 -4.82 -20.25
N GLY A 243 -0.06 -4.75 -19.62
CA GLY A 243 -1.04 -5.85 -19.57
C GLY A 243 -0.75 -6.97 -18.56
N VAL A 244 0.40 -6.96 -17.85
CA VAL A 244 0.68 -7.89 -16.75
C VAL A 244 0.24 -7.29 -15.41
N THR A 245 -0.51 -8.06 -14.63
CA THR A 245 -1.01 -7.65 -13.32
C THR A 245 -0.15 -8.21 -12.19
N TYR A 246 0.36 -7.32 -11.35
CA TYR A 246 1.06 -7.64 -10.10
C TYR A 246 0.12 -7.37 -8.92
N PRO A 247 -0.59 -8.38 -8.40
CA PRO A 247 -1.64 -8.20 -7.39
C PRO A 247 -1.12 -7.75 -6.03
N CYS A 248 0.15 -8.00 -5.72
CA CYS A 248 0.82 -7.54 -4.52
C CYS A 248 2.07 -6.77 -4.91
N ALA A 249 1.97 -5.44 -4.86
CA ALA A 249 3.08 -4.55 -5.13
C ALA A 249 3.15 -3.39 -4.12
N PRO A 250 3.41 -3.65 -2.82
CA PRO A 250 3.40 -2.60 -1.81
C PRO A 250 4.32 -1.44 -2.16
N PHE A 251 3.83 -0.23 -2.00
CA PHE A 251 4.56 0.99 -2.30
C PHE A 251 4.26 2.09 -1.29
N ASN A 252 5.19 3.00 -1.08
CA ASN A 252 4.96 4.16 -0.23
C ASN A 252 5.31 5.47 -0.94
N GLY A 253 4.59 6.51 -0.57
CA GLY A 253 4.97 7.90 -0.82
C GLY A 253 5.46 8.57 0.46
N VAL A 254 5.09 9.84 0.60
CA VAL A 254 5.19 10.65 1.82
C VAL A 254 3.77 11.03 2.23
N TYR A 255 3.52 11.19 3.53
CA TYR A 255 2.22 11.62 4.03
C TYR A 255 1.88 13.06 3.62
N LEU A 256 0.59 13.32 3.41
CA LEU A 256 0.02 14.67 3.51
C LEU A 256 -0.52 14.86 4.92
N GLY A 257 -0.26 15.99 5.58
CA GLY A 257 -0.72 16.26 6.94
C GLY A 257 -2.22 16.01 7.15
N CYS A 258 -3.05 16.49 6.22
CA CYS A 258 -4.50 16.28 6.26
C CYS A 258 -4.90 14.81 6.17
N THR A 259 -4.15 13.97 5.45
CA THR A 259 -4.46 12.52 5.37
C THR A 259 -4.28 11.79 6.69
N ILE A 260 -3.68 12.42 7.71
CA ILE A 260 -3.65 11.90 9.08
C ILE A 260 -4.65 12.68 9.95
N GLY A 261 -4.51 14.01 10.03
CA GLY A 261 -5.29 14.80 10.98
C GLY A 261 -6.78 14.85 10.65
N GLU A 262 -7.14 14.94 9.37
CA GLU A 262 -8.52 15.00 8.89
C GLU A 262 -9.09 13.61 8.61
N ASP A 263 -8.49 12.88 7.68
CA ASP A 263 -9.06 11.62 7.18
C ASP A 263 -9.01 10.48 8.21
N GLU A 264 -8.02 10.46 9.10
CA GLU A 264 -7.79 9.35 10.02
C GLU A 264 -8.24 9.75 11.44
N LEU A 265 -7.74 10.87 11.97
CA LEU A 265 -7.98 11.27 13.36
C LEU A 265 -9.31 12.00 13.57
N ALA A 266 -9.66 12.95 12.70
CA ALA A 266 -10.87 13.77 12.87
C ALA A 266 -12.15 13.01 12.52
N ASP A 267 -12.15 12.26 11.40
CA ASP A 267 -13.34 11.61 10.85
C ASP A 267 -13.98 10.62 11.85
N GLU A 268 -15.29 10.78 12.09
CA GLU A 268 -16.09 9.91 12.96
C GLU A 268 -16.20 8.48 12.46
N ARG A 269 -16.05 8.24 11.16
CA ARG A 269 -15.99 6.90 10.57
C ARG A 269 -14.67 6.19 10.89
N CYS A 270 -13.67 6.94 11.34
CA CYS A 270 -12.33 6.48 11.71
C CYS A 270 -12.17 6.58 13.23
N TYR A 271 -11.35 7.50 13.74
CA TYR A 271 -11.15 7.69 15.18
C TYR A 271 -12.16 8.66 15.83
N GLY A 272 -12.56 9.73 15.14
CA GLY A 272 -13.52 10.72 15.66
C GLY A 272 -12.97 11.63 16.76
N PHE A 273 -11.66 11.90 16.80
CA PHE A 273 -11.04 12.77 17.80
C PHE A 273 -11.41 14.24 17.66
N ALA A 274 -12.00 14.68 16.54
CA ALA A 274 -12.47 16.06 16.37
C ALA A 274 -13.42 16.48 17.50
N ARG A 275 -14.34 15.61 17.93
CA ARG A 275 -15.25 15.88 19.05
C ARG A 275 -14.55 15.98 20.41
N VAL A 276 -13.44 15.26 20.59
CA VAL A 276 -12.65 15.31 21.82
C VAL A 276 -11.90 16.64 21.89
N VAL A 277 -11.27 17.02 20.77
CA VAL A 277 -10.56 18.29 20.63
C VAL A 277 -11.53 19.48 20.77
N ALA A 278 -12.69 19.45 20.11
CA ALA A 278 -13.70 20.50 20.22
C ALA A 278 -14.15 20.75 21.68
N ARG A 279 -14.36 19.67 22.46
CA ARG A 279 -14.69 19.79 23.90
C ARG A 279 -13.55 20.36 24.72
N ARG A 280 -12.31 19.92 24.48
CA ARG A 280 -11.12 20.46 25.17
C ARG A 280 -10.87 21.95 24.85
N LEU A 281 -11.30 22.39 23.66
CA LEU A 281 -11.25 23.78 23.22
C LEU A 281 -12.47 24.62 23.63
N GLY A 282 -13.50 24.02 24.24
CA GLY A 282 -14.73 24.71 24.61
C GLY A 282 -15.55 25.22 23.43
N LEU A 283 -15.50 24.55 22.27
CA LEU A 283 -16.25 24.94 21.08
C LEU A 283 -17.73 24.58 21.21
N ASP A 284 -18.59 25.41 20.64
CA ASP A 284 -20.02 25.12 20.48
C ASP A 284 -20.22 24.10 19.36
N THR A 285 -20.57 22.86 19.72
CA THR A 285 -20.84 21.77 18.78
C THR A 285 -22.34 21.56 18.50
N SER A 286 -23.18 22.57 18.75
CA SER A 286 -24.65 22.46 18.57
C SER A 286 -25.10 22.47 17.11
N SER A 287 -24.30 23.03 16.20
CA SER A 287 -24.61 23.13 14.78
C SER A 287 -23.33 23.14 13.95
N ASP A 288 -23.35 22.52 12.76
CA ASP A 288 -22.22 22.56 11.83
C ASP A 288 -21.89 23.99 11.38
N ARG A 289 -22.86 24.92 11.46
CA ARG A 289 -22.65 26.34 11.13
C ARG A 289 -21.69 27.06 12.07
N THR A 290 -21.39 26.51 13.24
CA THR A 290 -20.37 27.05 14.14
C THR A 290 -18.95 26.75 13.68
N LEU A 291 -18.80 25.91 12.64
CA LEU A 291 -17.53 25.46 12.07
C LEU A 291 -16.60 24.80 13.10
N TRP A 292 -17.22 24.15 14.11
CA TRP A 292 -16.47 23.51 15.19
C TRP A 292 -15.63 22.34 14.68
N LEU A 293 -16.11 21.62 13.65
CA LEU A 293 -15.42 20.48 13.07
C LEU A 293 -14.16 20.93 12.33
N GLU A 294 -14.29 21.94 11.46
CA GLU A 294 -13.17 22.53 10.71
C GLU A 294 -12.11 23.08 11.67
N ARG A 295 -12.54 23.76 12.74
CA ARG A 295 -11.61 24.28 13.75
C ARG A 295 -10.91 23.16 14.51
N ALA A 296 -11.62 22.13 14.96
CA ALA A 296 -11.01 21.00 15.66
C ALA A 296 -10.06 20.20 14.76
N THR A 297 -10.44 19.98 13.50
CA THR A 297 -9.62 19.31 12.48
C THR A 297 -8.37 20.11 12.15
N LEU A 298 -8.45 21.44 12.11
CA LEU A 298 -7.29 22.29 11.92
C LEU A 298 -6.26 22.07 13.04
N GLU A 299 -6.68 22.03 14.31
CA GLU A 299 -5.75 21.79 15.42
C GLU A 299 -5.16 20.36 15.38
N LEU A 300 -5.92 19.36 14.92
CA LEU A 300 -5.38 18.02 14.68
C LEU A 300 -4.30 18.03 13.58
N ASN A 301 -4.55 18.72 12.46
CA ASN A 301 -3.58 18.89 11.38
C ASN A 301 -2.31 19.62 11.87
N ARG A 302 -2.47 20.66 12.70
CA ARG A 302 -1.34 21.40 13.32
C ARG A 302 -0.52 20.50 14.24
N ALA A 303 -1.16 19.70 15.09
CA ALA A 303 -0.47 18.72 15.94
C ALA A 303 0.33 17.72 15.11
N VAL A 304 -0.26 17.16 14.05
CA VAL A 304 0.41 16.21 13.16
C VAL A 304 1.66 16.83 12.54
N LEU A 305 1.54 17.98 11.89
CA LEU A 305 2.68 18.64 11.23
C LEU A 305 3.78 18.96 12.22
N HIS A 306 3.43 19.58 13.35
CA HIS A 306 4.38 19.92 14.40
C HIS A 306 5.14 18.70 14.93
N SER A 307 4.42 17.62 15.23
CA SER A 307 5.01 16.40 15.79
C SER A 307 5.91 15.68 14.80
N PHE A 308 5.52 15.64 13.52
CA PHE A 308 6.33 15.03 12.47
C PHE A 308 7.61 15.83 12.22
N ASP A 309 7.52 17.17 12.18
CA ASP A 309 8.68 18.06 12.06
C ASP A 309 9.63 17.89 13.27
N ALA A 310 9.10 17.88 14.49
CA ALA A 310 9.86 17.67 15.72
C ALA A 310 10.55 16.30 15.76
N ALA A 311 9.88 15.27 15.23
CA ALA A 311 10.43 13.92 15.12
C ALA A 311 11.38 13.74 13.91
N GLY A 312 11.59 14.76 13.08
CA GLY A 312 12.41 14.67 11.87
C GLY A 312 11.85 13.67 10.83
N VAL A 313 10.54 13.46 10.82
CA VAL A 313 9.85 12.57 9.88
C VAL A 313 9.30 13.38 8.72
N THR A 314 9.58 12.95 7.49
CA THR A 314 9.12 13.67 6.29
C THR A 314 7.60 13.64 6.17
N ILE A 315 6.99 14.82 6.04
CA ILE A 315 5.56 15.01 5.78
C ILE A 315 5.36 16.24 4.88
N GLU A 316 4.33 16.21 4.04
CA GLU A 316 3.94 17.32 3.19
C GLU A 316 2.69 18.01 3.72
N GLN A 317 2.65 19.35 3.62
CA GLN A 317 1.48 20.12 4.03
C GLN A 317 0.46 20.29 2.90
N SER A 318 0.93 20.52 1.66
CA SER A 318 0.08 20.93 0.54
C SER A 318 -0.05 19.83 -0.53
N PRO A 319 -1.28 19.52 -0.99
CA PRO A 319 -1.51 18.58 -2.08
C PRO A 319 -0.99 19.07 -3.43
N GLU A 320 -0.75 20.38 -3.59
CA GLU A 320 -0.18 20.96 -4.83
C GLU A 320 1.22 20.43 -5.14
N ARG A 321 1.90 19.88 -4.12
CA ARG A 321 3.20 19.23 -4.29
C ARG A 321 3.12 17.86 -4.94
N TYR A 322 1.93 17.29 -5.07
CA TYR A 322 1.70 15.98 -5.70
C TYR A 322 1.36 16.15 -7.18
N ALA A 323 1.92 15.25 -8.00
CA ALA A 323 1.59 15.25 -9.42
C ALA A 323 0.13 14.83 -9.62
N PRO A 324 -0.63 15.48 -10.52
CA PRO A 324 -2.00 15.07 -10.83
C PRO A 324 -2.00 13.65 -11.40
N THR A 325 -3.02 12.86 -11.01
CA THR A 325 -3.17 11.48 -11.49
C THR A 325 -3.50 11.45 -12.97
N GLY A 326 -2.60 10.93 -13.80
CA GLY A 326 -2.87 10.71 -15.22
C GLY A 326 -3.39 9.31 -15.47
N ARG A 327 -4.70 9.13 -15.71
CA ARG A 327 -5.24 7.81 -16.10
C ARG A 327 -5.18 7.65 -17.62
N HIS A 328 -4.33 6.73 -18.09
CA HIS A 328 -4.37 6.23 -19.46
C HIS A 328 -4.41 4.70 -19.42
N PRO A 329 -5.32 4.04 -20.14
CA PRO A 329 -5.53 2.58 -20.03
C PRO A 329 -4.29 1.76 -20.39
N SER A 330 -3.43 2.25 -21.30
CA SER A 330 -2.18 1.57 -21.70
C SER A 330 -0.95 1.98 -20.88
N ARG A 331 -1.09 2.84 -19.86
CA ARG A 331 0.03 3.25 -18.99
C ARG A 331 0.15 2.36 -17.75
N PRO A 332 1.39 2.11 -17.27
CA PRO A 332 1.59 1.49 -15.97
C PRO A 332 0.87 2.26 -14.88
N ALA A 333 0.16 1.56 -14.00
CA ALA A 333 -0.65 2.19 -12.97
C ALA A 333 -0.87 1.28 -11.77
N PHE A 334 -1.07 1.89 -10.60
CA PHE A 334 -1.67 1.22 -9.45
C PHE A 334 -3.18 1.35 -9.53
N ARG A 335 -3.91 0.23 -9.43
CA ARG A 335 -5.38 0.19 -9.45
C ARG A 335 -5.92 -0.47 -8.19
N SER A 336 -7.05 0.03 -7.70
CA SER A 336 -7.74 -0.60 -6.56
C SER A 336 -8.12 -2.03 -6.94
N GLY A 337 -7.90 -2.97 -6.01
CA GLY A 337 -8.24 -4.38 -6.20
C GLY A 337 -9.73 -4.70 -6.08
N LEU A 338 -10.54 -3.73 -5.68
CA LEU A 338 -12.01 -3.81 -5.58
C LEU A 338 -12.63 -3.43 -6.93
N GLY A 339 -12.89 -4.45 -7.74
CA GLY A 339 -13.58 -4.38 -9.02
C GLY A 339 -14.15 -5.75 -9.34
#